data_AF-W1Y263-F1
#
_entry.id   AF-W1Y263-F1
#
_cell.length_a   1.000
_cell.length_b   1.000
_cell.length_c   1.000
_cell.angle_alpha   90.00
_cell.angle_beta   90.00
_cell.angle_gamma   90.00
#
_symmetry.space_group_name_H-M   'P 1'
#
loop_
_entity.id
_entity.type
_entity.pdbx_description
1 polymer ?
#
loop_
_entity_poly.entity_id
_entity_poly.type
_entity_poly.pdbx_seq_one_letter_code
_entity_poly.pdbx_strand_id
1 'polypeptide(L)'
;NTSENHQKIAIAVASMWKKNLGVDVKLQNQEWKTYIDSRNTGNFDVIRASWVGDYNEPSTFLTLLTSTHSGNISRFNNPAYDKVLAQASTENTVKARNADYNAAEKILMEQA
;
A
#
# COMPACT_ATOMS: atom_id res chain seq x y z
N ASN A 1 -8.19 -8.67 12.15
CA ASN A 1 -7.52 -7.35 12.36
C ASN A 1 -8.17 -6.67 13.56
N THR A 2 -8.16 -7.32 14.73
CA THR A 2 -9.10 -7.04 15.85
C THR A 2 -8.43 -6.40 17.07
N SER A 3 -7.14 -6.05 16.99
CA SER A 3 -6.45 -5.39 18.11
C SER A 3 -7.09 -4.05 18.44
N GLU A 4 -7.22 -3.75 19.75
CA GLU A 4 -7.77 -2.50 20.28
C GLU A 4 -7.06 -1.26 19.70
N ASN A 5 -5.75 -1.36 19.46
CA ASN A 5 -4.96 -0.28 18.87
C ASN A 5 -5.40 0.06 17.44
N HIS A 6 -5.78 -0.95 16.64
CA HIS A 6 -6.26 -0.72 15.27
C HIS A 6 -7.62 -0.03 15.27
N GLN A 7 -8.49 -0.39 16.23
CA GLN A 7 -9.78 0.25 16.40
C GLN A 7 -9.63 1.73 16.79
N LYS A 8 -8.73 2.05 17.73
CA LYS A 8 -8.45 3.44 18.14
C LYS A 8 -7.96 4.30 16.97
N ILE A 9 -7.05 3.77 16.14
CA ILE A 9 -6.55 4.46 14.94
C ILE A 9 -7.70 4.69 13.94
N ALA A 10 -8.52 3.67 13.66
CA ALA A 10 -9.62 3.78 12.72
C ALA A 10 -10.66 4.83 13.16
N ILE A 11 -10.99 4.89 14.46
CA ILE A 11 -11.86 5.92 15.03
C ILE A 11 -11.26 7.32 14.85
N ALA A 12 -9.96 7.48 15.13
CA ALA A 12 -9.28 8.76 14.96
C ALA A 12 -9.30 9.23 13.49
N VAL A 13 -8.98 8.35 12.53
CA VAL A 13 -9.02 8.65 11.10
C VAL A 13 -10.44 9.03 10.64
N ALA A 14 -11.46 8.26 11.04
CA ALA A 14 -12.85 8.56 10.70
C ALA A 14 -13.29 9.94 11.24
N SER A 15 -12.89 10.28 12.47
CA SER A 15 -13.15 11.60 13.06
C SER A 15 -12.46 12.73 12.29
N MET A 16 -11.18 12.53 11.90
CA MET A 16 -10.43 13.49 11.09
C MET A 16 -11.07 13.70 9.72
N TRP A 17 -11.49 12.64 9.04
CA TRP A 17 -12.18 12.74 7.75
C TRP A 17 -13.53 13.41 7.87
N LYS A 18 -14.32 13.12 8.91
CA LYS A 18 -15.59 13.81 9.13
C LYS A 18 -15.37 15.31 9.35
N LYS A 19 -14.39 15.68 10.17
CA LYS A 19 -14.09 17.07 10.51
C LYS A 19 -13.54 17.87 9.33
N ASN A 20 -12.60 17.29 8.58
CA ASN A 20 -11.82 18.03 7.58
C ASN A 20 -12.37 17.89 6.16
N LEU A 21 -13.06 16.77 5.88
CA LEU A 21 -13.54 16.42 4.54
C LEU A 21 -15.07 16.21 4.48
N GLY A 22 -15.76 16.18 5.62
CA GLY A 22 -17.22 15.96 5.69
C GLY A 22 -17.67 14.51 5.45
N VAL A 23 -16.74 13.57 5.25
CA VAL A 23 -17.01 12.17 4.89
C VAL A 23 -17.54 11.37 6.08
N ASP A 24 -18.58 10.58 5.86
CA ASP A 24 -19.11 9.60 6.84
C ASP A 24 -18.48 8.22 6.63
N VAL A 25 -17.86 7.68 7.68
CA VAL A 25 -17.16 6.39 7.64
C VAL A 25 -17.88 5.38 8.51
N LYS A 26 -18.24 4.24 7.91
CA LYS A 26 -18.72 3.07 8.66
C LYS A 26 -17.55 2.12 8.95
N LEU A 27 -17.12 2.07 10.21
CA LEU A 27 -16.08 1.14 10.64
C LEU A 27 -16.60 -0.30 10.61
N GLN A 28 -15.83 -1.20 10.01
CA GLN A 28 -16.12 -2.64 9.98
C GLN A 28 -14.92 -3.40 10.53
N ASN A 29 -15.14 -4.16 11.61
CA ASN A 29 -14.13 -5.06 12.14
C ASN A 29 -14.42 -6.48 11.63
N GLN A 30 -13.38 -7.17 11.19
CA GLN A 30 -13.45 -8.52 10.65
C GLN A 30 -12.41 -9.42 11.35
N GLU A 31 -12.83 -10.66 11.59
CA GLU A 31 -11.91 -11.76 11.89
C GLU A 31 -10.87 -11.88 10.77
N TRP A 32 -9.64 -12.29 11.11
CA TRP A 32 -8.50 -12.24 10.21
C TRP A 32 -8.73 -12.94 8.87
N LYS A 33 -9.33 -14.14 8.85
CA LYS A 33 -9.57 -14.87 7.61
C LYS A 33 -10.55 -14.11 6.71
N THR A 34 -11.63 -13.60 7.28
CA THR A 34 -12.63 -12.79 6.55
C THR A 34 -12.01 -11.50 6.00
N TYR A 35 -11.09 -10.90 6.75
CA TYR A 35 -10.32 -9.74 6.31
C TYR A 35 -9.40 -10.06 5.13
N ILE A 36 -8.68 -11.18 5.17
CA ILE A 36 -7.84 -11.63 4.06
C ILE A 36 -8.69 -11.92 2.81
N ASP A 37 -9.85 -12.54 2.95
CA ASP A 37 -10.74 -12.80 1.83
C ASP A 37 -11.27 -11.49 1.22
N SER A 38 -11.71 -10.53 2.04
CA SER A 38 -12.17 -9.21 1.59
C SER A 38 -11.05 -8.46 0.85
N ARG A 39 -9.84 -8.46 1.41
CA ARG A 39 -8.61 -7.91 0.82
C ARG A 39 -8.31 -8.51 -0.55
N ASN A 40 -8.32 -9.83 -0.68
CA ASN A 40 -7.95 -10.51 -1.92
C ASN A 40 -9.04 -10.37 -3.00
N THR A 41 -10.32 -10.38 -2.60
CA THR A 41 -11.45 -10.19 -3.51
C THR A 41 -11.65 -8.74 -3.93
N GLY A 42 -11.10 -7.77 -3.19
CA GLY A 42 -11.35 -6.34 -3.41
C GLY A 42 -12.69 -5.87 -2.87
N ASN A 43 -13.34 -6.65 -2.00
CA ASN A 43 -14.62 -6.29 -1.38
C ASN A 43 -14.40 -5.34 -0.19
N PHE A 44 -13.93 -4.12 -0.48
CA PHE A 44 -13.71 -3.05 0.49
C PHE A 44 -13.63 -1.70 -0.22
N ASP A 45 -13.91 -0.62 0.50
CA ASP A 45 -13.64 0.75 0.02
C ASP A 45 -12.25 1.23 0.46
N VAL A 46 -11.96 1.12 1.76
CA VAL A 46 -10.66 1.43 2.38
C VAL A 46 -10.35 0.36 3.42
N ILE A 47 -9.08 -0.06 3.49
CA ILE A 47 -8.60 -0.98 4.52
C ILE A 47 -7.45 -0.39 5.32
N ARG A 48 -7.33 -0.81 6.58
CA ARG A 48 -6.09 -0.68 7.33
C ARG A 48 -5.16 -1.80 6.92
N ALA A 49 -4.02 -1.46 6.31
CA ALA A 49 -2.97 -2.40 5.95
C ALA A 49 -1.63 -2.01 6.59
N SER A 50 -0.71 -2.96 6.62
CA SER A 50 0.69 -2.75 6.97
C SER A 50 1.54 -3.79 6.27
N TRP A 51 2.79 -3.44 5.97
CA TRP A 51 3.80 -4.37 5.48
C TRP A 51 5.01 -4.33 6.39
N VAL A 52 5.66 -5.49 6.58
CA VAL A 52 6.92 -5.62 7.29
C VAL A 52 7.92 -6.13 6.26
N GLY A 53 9.07 -5.46 6.14
CA GLY A 53 10.06 -5.85 5.14
C GLY A 53 10.60 -7.25 5.39
N ASP A 54 10.62 -8.06 4.34
CA ASP A 54 11.11 -9.45 4.39
C ASP A 54 12.64 -9.51 4.39
N TYR A 55 13.29 -8.46 3.88
CA TYR A 55 14.72 -8.28 3.82
C TYR A 55 15.07 -6.78 3.81
N ASN A 56 16.33 -6.44 4.11
CA ASN A 56 16.78 -5.05 4.26
C ASN A 56 17.11 -4.39 2.90
N GLU A 57 16.10 -4.25 2.04
CA GLU A 57 16.25 -3.57 0.74
C GLU A 57 14.90 -2.99 0.27
N PRO A 58 14.85 -1.77 -0.32
CA PRO A 58 13.59 -1.06 -0.62
C PRO A 58 12.58 -1.84 -1.49
N SER A 59 13.05 -2.74 -2.35
CA SER A 59 12.19 -3.55 -3.22
C SER A 59 11.21 -4.43 -2.45
N THR A 60 11.48 -4.80 -1.19
CA THR A 60 10.51 -5.54 -0.35
C THR A 60 9.21 -4.76 -0.15
N PHE A 61 9.25 -3.42 -0.23
CA PHE A 61 8.07 -2.55 -0.17
C PHE A 61 7.60 -2.14 -1.57
N LEU A 62 8.51 -1.65 -2.41
CA LEU A 62 8.15 -1.05 -3.69
C LEU A 62 7.55 -2.05 -4.69
N THR A 63 8.06 -3.29 -4.71
CA THR A 63 7.56 -4.29 -5.68
C THR A 63 6.10 -4.69 -5.41
N LEU A 64 5.60 -4.50 -4.18
CA LEU A 64 4.21 -4.80 -3.81
C LEU A 64 3.18 -4.07 -4.68
N LEU A 65 3.52 -2.87 -5.14
CA LEU A 65 2.62 -2.01 -5.92
C LEU A 65 2.79 -2.19 -7.42
N THR A 66 3.68 -3.06 -7.88
CA THR A 66 3.73 -3.40 -9.31
C THR A 66 2.42 -4.07 -9.74
N SER A 67 1.97 -3.81 -10.97
CA SER A 67 0.61 -4.15 -11.42
C SER A 67 0.30 -5.65 -11.38
N THR A 68 1.32 -6.49 -11.51
CA THR A 68 1.20 -7.96 -11.52
C THR A 68 1.52 -8.61 -10.18
N HIS A 69 1.91 -7.84 -9.15
CA HIS A 69 2.27 -8.41 -7.86
C HIS A 69 1.04 -8.94 -7.13
N SER A 70 1.09 -10.21 -6.68
CA SER A 70 -0.04 -10.85 -5.98
C SER A 70 -0.40 -10.16 -4.65
N GLY A 71 0.58 -9.50 -4.05
CA GLY A 71 0.41 -8.67 -2.86
C GLY A 71 -0.11 -7.25 -3.12
N ASN A 72 -0.39 -6.86 -4.37
CA ASN A 72 -0.90 -5.53 -4.72
C ASN A 72 -2.37 -5.37 -4.35
N ILE A 73 -2.61 -5.14 -3.06
CA ILE A 73 -3.96 -4.97 -2.52
C ILE A 73 -4.66 -3.75 -3.12
N SER A 74 -3.89 -2.68 -3.33
CA SER A 74 -4.40 -1.41 -3.84
C SER A 74 -4.87 -1.50 -5.29
N ARG A 75 -4.49 -2.59 -6.00
CA ARG A 75 -4.67 -2.74 -7.44
C ARG A 75 -4.06 -1.59 -8.23
N PHE A 76 -3.01 -0.96 -7.67
CA PHE A 76 -2.28 0.11 -8.33
C PHE A 76 -1.72 -0.39 -9.65
N ASN A 77 -1.95 0.36 -10.72
CA ASN A 77 -1.51 0.00 -12.05
C ASN A 77 -1.03 1.26 -12.76
N ASN A 78 0.28 1.40 -12.84
CA ASN A 78 0.94 2.50 -13.52
C ASN A 78 2.10 1.94 -14.35
N PRO A 79 2.01 1.95 -15.70
CA PRO A 79 3.06 1.40 -16.55
C PRO A 79 4.43 2.07 -16.38
N ALA A 80 4.47 3.35 -15.98
CA ALA A 80 5.74 4.03 -15.70
C ALA A 80 6.37 3.52 -14.40
N TYR A 81 5.56 3.26 -13.37
CA TYR A 81 6.01 2.63 -12.13
C TYR A 81 6.58 1.24 -12.38
N ASP A 82 5.85 0.38 -13.08
CA ASP A 82 6.29 -0.98 -13.42
C ASP A 82 7.61 -0.95 -14.21
N LYS A 83 7.73 -0.03 -15.17
CA LYS A 83 8.95 0.13 -15.97
C LYS A 83 10.15 0.52 -15.12
N VAL A 84 9.98 1.47 -14.19
CA VAL A 84 11.06 1.92 -13.30
C VAL A 84 11.50 0.79 -12.36
N LEU A 85 10.55 0.02 -11.82
CA LEU A 85 10.88 -1.14 -10.96
C LEU A 85 11.56 -2.27 -11.73
N ALA A 86 11.15 -2.51 -12.97
CA ALA A 86 11.83 -3.46 -13.86
C ALA A 86 13.27 -3.02 -14.14
N GLN A 87 13.50 -1.74 -14.41
CA GLN A 87 14.85 -1.18 -14.59
C GLN A 87 15.71 -1.39 -13.34
N ALA A 88 15.20 -1.00 -12.17
CA ALA A 88 15.92 -1.12 -10.90
C ALA A 88 16.43 -2.55 -10.63
N SER A 89 15.65 -3.57 -11.04
CA SER A 89 15.99 -4.99 -10.89
C SER A 89 17.19 -5.43 -11.75
N THR A 90 17.54 -4.65 -12.77
CA THR A 90 18.64 -4.92 -13.71
C THR A 90 19.86 -4.02 -13.49
N GLU A 91 19.79 -3.09 -12.53
CA GLU A 91 20.86 -2.13 -12.28
C GLU A 91 22.10 -2.76 -11.64
N ASN A 92 23.26 -2.36 -12.17
CA ASN A 92 24.57 -2.88 -11.77
C ASN A 92 25.24 -2.06 -10.64
N THR A 93 24.64 -0.93 -10.25
CA THR A 93 25.16 -0.09 -9.16
C THR A 93 24.07 0.26 -8.18
N VAL A 94 24.43 0.35 -6.90
CA VAL A 94 23.52 0.80 -5.84
C VAL A 94 23.02 2.21 -6.11
N LYS A 95 23.87 3.09 -6.67
CA LYS A 95 23.49 4.47 -6.98
C LYS A 95 22.38 4.54 -8.04
N ALA A 96 22.50 3.77 -9.12
CA ALA A 96 21.50 3.75 -10.18
C ALA A 96 20.19 3.12 -9.69
N ARG A 97 20.27 1.97 -9.01
CA ARG A 97 19.11 1.31 -8.40
C ARG A 97 18.35 2.22 -7.43
N ASN A 98 19.05 2.94 -6.57
CA ASN A 98 18.43 3.89 -5.65
C ASN A 98 17.82 5.10 -6.36
N ALA A 99 18.37 5.52 -7.50
CA ALA A 99 17.76 6.58 -8.31
C ALA A 99 16.42 6.12 -8.89
N ASP A 100 16.34 4.88 -9.36
CA ASP A 100 15.08 4.29 -9.83
C ASP A 100 14.06 4.14 -8.71
N TYR A 101 14.45 3.67 -7.53
CA TYR A 101 13.56 3.61 -6.37
C TYR A 101 13.01 4.97 -5.97
N ASN A 102 13.85 6.02 -5.98
CA ASN A 102 13.39 7.38 -5.71
C ASN A 102 12.41 7.87 -6.78
N ALA A 103 12.61 7.51 -8.05
CA ALA A 103 11.67 7.83 -9.11
C ALA A 103 10.34 7.09 -8.94
N ALA A 104 10.37 5.83 -8.50
CA ALA A 104 9.19 5.04 -8.20
C ALA A 104 8.37 5.65 -7.04
N GLU A 105 9.02 6.00 -5.93
CA GLU A 105 8.38 6.69 -4.80
C GLU A 105 7.75 8.02 -5.25
N LYS A 106 8.45 8.79 -6.08
CA LYS A 106 7.90 10.04 -6.64
C LYS A 106 6.61 9.80 -7.44
N ILE A 107 6.57 8.76 -8.27
CA ILE A 107 5.35 8.39 -9.02
C ILE A 107 4.21 8.08 -8.05
N LEU A 108 4.46 7.33 -6.96
CA LEU A 108 3.42 7.03 -5.96
C LEU A 108 2.88 8.30 -5.30
N MET A 109 3.77 9.24 -4.94
CA MET A 109 3.39 10.49 -4.29
C MET A 109 2.57 11.41 -5.20
N GLU A 110 2.78 11.36 -6.52
CA GLU A 110 2.02 12.17 -7.50
C GLU A 110 0.66 11.58 -7.86
N GLN A 111 0.42 10.30 -7.57
CA GLN A 111 -0.84 9.59 -7.85
C GLN A 111 -1.80 9.56 -6.66
N ALA A 112 -1.35 9.99 -5.47
CA ALA A 112 -2.13 10.07 -4.24
C ALA A 112 -2.84 11.42 -4.09
#